data_AF-A0A1Y6MEJ2-F1
#
_entry.id   AF-A0A1Y6MEJ2-F1
#
_cell.length_a   1.000
_cell.length_b   1.000
_cell.length_c   1.000
_cell.angle_alpha   90.00
_cell.angle_beta   90.00
_cell.angle_gamma   90.00
#
_symmetry.space_group_name_H-M   'P 1'
#
loop_
_entity.id
_entity.type
_entity.pdbx_description
1 polymer ?
#
loop_
_entity_poly.entity_id
_entity_poly.type
_entity_poly.pdbx_seq_one_letter_code
_entity_poly.pdbx_strand_id
1 'polypeptide(L)' 'MNNEQQQRSDYLYEQHLIHLTIQGKRPATIDGYSRALRRITQH' A
#
# COMPACT_ATOMS: atom_id res chain seq x y z
N MET A 1 -2.28 -20.12 8.22
CA MET A 1 -1.77 -18.74 8.32
C MET A 1 -1.61 -18.22 6.91
N ASN A 2 -2.50 -17.33 6.43
CA ASN A 2 -2.13 -16.37 5.38
C ASN A 2 -3.31 -15.48 4.92
N ASN A 3 -4.54 -15.99 4.82
CA ASN A 3 -5.62 -15.20 4.19
C ASN A 3 -6.02 -13.96 5.01
N GLU A 4 -6.16 -14.08 6.33
CA GLU A 4 -6.56 -12.95 7.17
C GLU A 4 -5.46 -11.88 7.26
N GLN A 5 -4.20 -12.30 7.25
CA GLN A 5 -3.04 -11.40 7.22
C GLN A 5 -2.92 -10.70 5.86
N GLN A 6 -3.12 -11.43 4.76
CA GLN A 6 -3.15 -10.89 3.40
C GLN A 6 -4.29 -9.88 3.24
N GLN A 7 -5.50 -10.22 3.69
CA GLN A 7 -6.66 -9.33 3.65
C GLN A 7 -6.43 -8.06 4.47
N ARG A 8 -5.81 -8.19 5.65
CA ARG A 8 -5.45 -7.04 6.47
C ARG A 8 -4.39 -6.17 5.79
N SER A 9 -3.37 -6.76 5.16
CA SER A 9 -2.36 -5.98 4.42
C SER A 9 -2.97 -5.28 3.20
N ASP A 10 -3.86 -5.95 2.48
CA ASP A 10 -4.53 -5.38 1.30
C ASP A 10 -5.46 -4.22 1.70
N TYR A 11 -6.21 -4.39 2.80
CA TYR A 11 -7.03 -3.32 3.37
C TYR A 11 -6.20 -2.10 3.78
N LEU A 12 -5.08 -2.32 4.48
CA LEU A 12 -4.18 -1.24 4.88
C LEU A 12 -3.53 -0.54 3.68
N TYR A 13 -3.25 -1.29 2.61
CA TYR A 13 -2.73 -0.76 1.36
C TYR A 13 -3.74 0.17 0.67
N GLU A 14 -5.00 -0.27 0.54
CA GLU A 14 -6.09 0.54 -0.02
C GLU A 14 -6.29 1.84 0.78
N GLN A 15 -6.33 1.76 2.12
CA GLN A 15 -6.43 2.94 2.98
C GLN A 15 -5.25 3.89 2.80
N HIS A 16 -4.04 3.37 2.64
CA HIS A 16 -2.85 4.19 2.40
C HIS A 16 -2.92 4.95 1.07
N LEU A 17 -3.39 4.30 -0.01
CA LEU A 17 -3.59 4.94 -1.31
C LEU A 17 -4.61 6.08 -1.25
N ILE A 18 -5.73 5.87 -0.55
CA ILE A 18 -6.77 6.88 -0.36
C ILE A 18 -6.18 8.09 0.38
N HIS A 19 -5.46 7.87 1.49
CA HIS A 19 -4.84 8.96 2.24
C HIS A 19 -3.82 9.75 1.40
N LEU A 20 -2.97 9.07 0.62
CA LEU A 20 -2.00 9.75 -0.25
C LEU A 20 -2.67 10.56 -1.37
N THR A 21 -3.80 10.05 -1.88
CA THR A 21 -4.60 10.74 -2.90
C THR A 21 -5.25 12.00 -2.31
N ILE A 22 -5.84 11.91 -1.11
CA ILE A 22 -6.42 13.06 -0.40
C ILE A 22 -5.35 14.10 -0.04
N GLN A 23 -4.14 13.66 0.27
CA GLN A 23 -2.99 14.55 0.50
C GLN A 23 -2.48 15.26 -0.77
N GLY A 24 -3.04 14.97 -1.95
CA GLY A 24 -2.63 15.57 -3.22
C GLY A 24 -1.22 15.16 -3.64
N LYS A 25 -0.72 14.01 -3.19
CA LYS A 25 0.59 13.51 -3.60
C LYS A 25 0.55 13.17 -5.09
N ARG A 26 1.65 13.46 -5.79
CA ARG A 26 1.79 13.08 -7.20
C ARG A 26 1.68 11.55 -7.34
N PRO A 27 0.99 11.03 -8.36
CA PRO A 27 0.86 9.59 -8.60
C PRO A 27 2.21 8.85 -8.65
N ALA A 28 3.26 9.50 -9.16
CA ALA A 28 4.62 8.96 -9.21
C ALA A 28 5.22 8.69 -7.81
N THR A 29 4.88 9.52 -6.81
CA THR A 29 5.29 9.32 -5.43
C THR A 29 4.52 8.14 -4.82
N ILE A 30 3.22 8.05 -5.09
CA ILE A 30 2.36 6.95 -4.63
C ILE A 30 2.88 5.61 -5.17
N ASP A 31 3.18 5.52 -6.47
CA ASP A 31 3.75 4.32 -7.11
C ASP A 31 5.09 3.90 -6.48
N GLY A 32 5.95 4.88 -6.15
CA GLY A 32 7.21 4.63 -5.45
C GLY A 32 7.01 3.97 -4.07
N TYR A 33 6.07 4.48 -3.28
CA TYR A 33 5.70 3.88 -1.99
C TYR A 33 5.09 2.48 -2.16
N SER A 34 4.22 2.29 -3.15
CA SER A 34 3.61 0.99 -3.46
C SER A 34 4.66 -0.08 -3.77
N ARG A 35 5.71 0.27 -4.55
CA ARG A 35 6.81 -0.67 -4.84
C ARG A 35 7.62 -1.02 -3.60
N ALA A 36 7.92 -0.05 -2.75
CA ALA A 36 8.65 -0.28 -1.52
C ALA A 36 7.88 -1.24 -0.59
N LEU A 37 6.57 -1.02 -0.43
CA LEU A 37 5.69 -1.90 0.34
C LEU A 37 5.68 -3.33 -0.20
N ARG A 38 5.49 -3.52 -1.51
CA ARG A 38 5.51 -4.86 -2.13
C ARG A 38 6.82 -5.60 -1.89
N ARG A 39 7.95 -4.88 -1.91
CA ARG A 39 9.28 -5.46 -1.65
C ARG A 39 9.43 -5.94 -0.21
N ILE A 40 8.82 -5.24 0.75
CA ILE A 40 8.87 -5.62 2.18
C ILE A 40 7.97 -6.84 2.43
N THR A 41 6.81 -6.91 1.76
CA THR A 41 5.85 -8.01 1.93
C THR A 41 6.25 -9.31 1.19
N GLN A 42 7.20 -9.25 0.25
CA GLN A 42 7.67 -10.42 -0.53
C GLN A 42 8.79 -11.24 0.15
N HIS A 43 9.26 -10.85 1.34
CA HIS A 43 10.30 -11.53 2.10
C HIS A 43 9.73 -12.26 3.31
#